data_AF-A0A967ERZ7-F1
#
_entry.id   AF-A0A967ERZ7-F1
#
_cell.length_a   1.000
_cell.length_b   1.000
_cell.length_c   1.000
_cell.angle_alpha   90.00
_cell.angle_beta   90.00
_cell.angle_gamma   90.00
#
_symmetry.space_group_name_H-M   'P 1'
#
loop_
_entity.id
_entity.type
_entity.pdbx_description
1 polymer ?
#
loop_
_entity_poly.entity_id
_entity_poly.type
_entity_poly.pdbx_seq_one_letter_code
_entity_poly.pdbx_strand_id
1 'polypeptide(L)'
;MRLTQKIAYNTIIQTIGKFISLSLGVVAFGIMTRYLGTERFGQYTTVVAFLQFFAILADMGLMLITVQMISRPNIDEEKILSNIFTLRFFASIAFFSIAPIVSLFFPYPKIVKIAISIFTISFFFLSLIQVLTGLFQKKLKIIKV
;
A
#
# COMPACT_ATOMS: atom_id res chain seq x y z
N MET A 1 3.48 33.42 -5.10
CA MET A 1 2.55 33.09 -3.98
C MET A 1 3.30 33.14 -2.67
N ARG A 2 2.70 33.68 -1.60
CA ARG A 2 3.26 33.58 -0.24
C ARG A 2 3.25 32.10 0.19
N LEU A 3 4.20 31.68 1.04
CA LEU A 3 4.32 30.29 1.52
C LEU A 3 2.98 29.72 2.03
N THR A 4 2.23 30.53 2.78
CA THR A 4 0.89 30.22 3.30
C THR A 4 -0.14 29.93 2.19
N GLN A 5 -0.12 30.68 1.08
CA GLN A 5 -1.03 30.47 -0.05
C GLN A 5 -0.70 29.17 -0.80
N LYS A 6 0.59 28.83 -0.93
CA LYS A 6 1.03 27.58 -1.57
C LYS A 6 0.66 26.36 -0.72
N ILE A 7 0.81 26.45 0.60
CA ILE A 7 0.38 25.41 1.54
C ILE A 7 -1.15 25.26 1.49
N ALA A 8 -1.91 26.36 1.56
CA ALA A 8 -3.37 26.31 1.50
C ALA A 8 -3.89 25.67 0.22
N TYR A 9 -3.35 26.05 -0.95
CA TYR A 9 -3.72 25.47 -2.25
C TYR A 9 -3.44 23.96 -2.31
N ASN A 10 -2.23 23.53 -1.89
CA ASN A 10 -1.86 22.12 -1.87
C ASN A 10 -2.72 21.29 -0.91
N THR A 11 -3.08 21.85 0.25
CA THR A 11 -3.96 21.18 1.21
C THR A 11 -5.38 21.06 0.67
N ILE A 12 -5.92 22.10 0.03
CA ILE A 12 -7.25 22.07 -0.59
C ILE A 12 -7.31 21.00 -1.68
N ILE A 13 -6.33 20.98 -2.59
CA ILE A 13 -6.28 19.98 -3.66
C ILE A 13 -6.15 18.57 -3.10
N GLN A 14 -5.27 18.34 -2.12
CA GLN A 14 -5.15 17.02 -1.49
C GLN A 14 -6.43 16.59 -0.79
N THR A 15 -7.13 17.52 -0.13
CA THR A 15 -8.38 17.23 0.58
C THR A 15 -9.48 16.85 -0.41
N ILE A 16 -9.64 17.63 -1.49
CA ILE A 16 -10.60 17.34 -2.56
C ILE A 16 -10.27 16.00 -3.23
N GLY A 17 -9.00 15.77 -3.56
CA GLY A 17 -8.54 14.51 -4.15
C GLY A 17 -8.88 13.31 -3.27
N LYS A 18 -8.59 13.38 -1.96
CA LYS A 18 -8.95 12.34 -0.99
C LYS A 18 -10.46 12.13 -0.89
N PHE A 19 -11.25 13.21 -0.92
CA PHE A 19 -12.71 13.12 -0.86
C PHE A 19 -13.30 12.42 -2.09
N ILE A 20 -12.78 12.73 -3.28
CA ILE A 20 -13.16 12.05 -4.53
C ILE A 20 -12.77 10.57 -4.47
N SER A 21 -11.52 10.27 -4.07
CA SER A 21 -11.06 8.89 -3.93
C SER A 21 -11.91 8.09 -2.93
N LEU A 22 -12.28 8.69 -1.80
CA LEU A 22 -13.16 8.06 -0.82
C LEU A 22 -14.55 7.78 -1.39
N SER A 23 -15.15 8.77 -2.06
CA SER A 23 -16.48 8.64 -2.68
C SER A 23 -16.49 7.51 -3.72
N LEU A 24 -15.48 7.46 -4.59
CA LEU A 24 -15.31 6.39 -5.58
C LEU A 24 -15.09 5.03 -4.89
N GLY A 25 -14.32 4.99 -3.81
CA GLY A 25 -14.09 3.78 -3.01
C GLY A 25 -15.39 3.22 -2.42
N VAL A 26 -16.25 4.08 -1.86
CA VAL A 26 -17.55 3.66 -1.31
C VAL A 26 -18.48 3.12 -2.41
N VAL A 27 -18.53 3.79 -3.56
CA VAL A 27 -19.33 3.31 -4.70
C VAL A 27 -18.82 1.96 -5.20
N ALA A 28 -17.51 1.80 -5.37
CA ALA A 28 -16.89 0.54 -5.78
C ALA A 28 -17.16 -0.59 -4.78
N PHE A 29 -17.09 -0.29 -3.48
CA PHE A 29 -17.41 -1.23 -2.42
C PHE A 29 -18.88 -1.67 -2.45
N GLY A 30 -19.80 -0.73 -2.66
CA GLY A 30 -21.24 -1.03 -2.83
C GLY A 30 -21.51 -1.91 -4.05
N ILE A 31 -20.83 -1.66 -5.17
CA ILE A 31 -20.94 -2.51 -6.37
C ILE A 31 -20.38 -3.91 -6.10
N MET A 32 -19.19 -4.02 -5.49
CA MET A 32 -18.58 -5.32 -5.18
C MET A 32 -19.48 -6.16 -4.27
N THR A 33 -19.92 -5.61 -3.15
CA THR A 33 -20.76 -6.32 -2.17
C THR A 33 -22.09 -6.79 -2.77
N ARG A 34 -22.72 -5.95 -3.61
CA ARG A 34 -23.98 -6.31 -4.27
C ARG A 34 -23.81 -7.31 -5.41
N TYR A 35 -22.74 -7.19 -6.19
CA TYR A 35 -22.49 -8.07 -7.36
C TYR A 35 -21.94 -9.44 -6.96
N LEU A 36 -21.05 -9.50 -5.97
CA LEU A 36 -20.46 -10.75 -5.48
C LEU A 36 -21.42 -11.52 -4.57
N GLY A 37 -22.35 -10.83 -3.90
CA GLY A 37 -23.18 -11.42 -2.85
C GLY A 37 -22.35 -11.82 -1.63
N THR A 38 -23.00 -12.42 -0.62
CA THR A 38 -22.37 -12.74 0.67
C THR A 38 -21.24 -13.75 0.55
N GLU A 39 -21.44 -14.82 -0.22
CA GLU A 39 -20.48 -15.93 -0.32
C GLU A 39 -19.17 -15.51 -1.01
N ARG A 40 -19.25 -14.96 -2.23
CA ARG A 40 -18.04 -14.59 -2.99
C ARG A 40 -17.35 -13.37 -2.39
N PHE A 41 -18.09 -12.47 -1.75
CA PHE A 41 -17.50 -11.38 -0.99
C PHE A 41 -16.76 -11.89 0.26
N GLY A 42 -17.29 -12.93 0.94
CA GLY A 42 -16.59 -13.63 2.00
C GLY A 42 -15.27 -14.25 1.53
N GLN A 43 -15.27 -14.86 0.34
CA GLN A 43 -14.06 -15.38 -0.29
C GLN A 43 -13.05 -14.25 -0.60
N TYR A 44 -13.50 -13.16 -1.23
CA TYR A 44 -12.66 -12.00 -1.53
C TYR A 44 -12.03 -11.39 -0.27
N THR A 45 -12.84 -11.15 0.76
CA THR A 45 -12.37 -10.59 2.03
C THR A 45 -11.39 -11.52 2.74
N THR A 46 -11.57 -12.84 2.65
CA THR A 46 -10.61 -13.82 3.16
C THR A 46 -9.26 -13.71 2.45
N VAL A 47 -9.24 -13.60 1.12
CA VAL A 47 -8.01 -13.41 0.32
C VAL A 47 -7.27 -12.15 0.75
N VAL A 48 -8.00 -11.03 0.81
CA VAL A 48 -7.46 -9.72 1.20
C VAL A 48 -6.90 -9.77 2.62
N ALA A 49 -7.66 -10.29 3.58
CA ALA A 49 -7.24 -10.38 4.98
C ALA A 49 -6.00 -11.28 5.14
N PHE A 50 -5.97 -12.43 4.45
CA PHE A 50 -4.83 -13.34 4.45
C PHE A 50 -3.56 -12.63 3.93
N LEU A 51 -3.64 -11.96 2.79
CA LEU A 51 -2.50 -11.22 2.22
C LEU A 51 -2.11 -10.00 3.03
N GLN A 52 -3.04 -9.36 3.74
CA GLN A 52 -2.76 -8.23 4.63
C GLN A 52 -1.78 -8.62 5.74
N PHE A 53 -1.86 -9.83 6.29
CA PHE A 53 -0.88 -10.32 7.27
C PHE A 53 0.54 -10.34 6.70
N PHE A 54 0.71 -10.88 5.48
CA PHE A 54 2.00 -10.87 4.80
C PHE A 54 2.47 -9.46 4.44
N ALA A 55 1.55 -8.56 4.08
CA ALA A 55 1.86 -7.16 3.82
C ALA A 55 2.41 -6.45 5.06
N ILE A 56 1.83 -6.69 6.23
CA ILE A 56 2.31 -6.16 7.51
C ILE A 56 3.72 -6.70 7.82
N LEU A 57 3.95 -8.00 7.60
CA LEU A 57 5.27 -8.61 7.78
C LEU A 57 6.30 -8.03 6.79
N ALA A 58 5.92 -7.82 5.53
CA ALA A 58 6.79 -7.23 4.51
C ALA A 58 7.08 -5.74 4.75
N ASP A 59 6.20 -5.01 5.44
CA ASP A 59 6.42 -3.62 5.81
C ASP A 59 7.52 -3.48 6.87
N MET A 60 7.66 -4.46 7.79
CA MET A 60 8.62 -4.48 8.91
C MET A 60 8.69 -3.18 9.73
N GLY A 61 7.68 -2.30 9.67
CA GLY A 61 7.72 -0.98 10.31
C GLY A 61 8.72 -0.01 9.64
N LEU A 62 9.16 -0.30 8.42
CA LEU A 62 10.17 0.49 7.70
C LEU A 62 9.77 1.94 7.53
N MET A 63 8.48 2.23 7.41
CA MET A 63 7.98 3.60 7.33
C MET A 63 8.33 4.42 8.59
N LEU A 64 8.14 3.84 9.78
CA LEU A 64 8.43 4.51 11.04
C LEU A 64 9.93 4.78 11.21
N ILE A 65 10.75 3.80 10.84
CA ILE A 65 12.22 3.93 10.84
C ILE A 65 12.66 5.01 9.83
N THR A 66 12.05 5.05 8.64
CA THR A 66 12.33 6.06 7.60
C THR A 66 12.14 7.47 8.15
N VAL A 67 10.99 7.73 8.78
CA VAL A 67 10.64 9.04 9.33
C VAL A 67 11.62 9.44 10.45
N GLN A 68 11.97 8.50 11.32
CA GLN A 68 12.94 8.75 12.39
C GLN A 68 14.34 9.07 11.87
N MET A 69 14.82 8.32 10.88
CA MET A 69 16.16 8.54 10.28
C MET A 69 16.23 9.87 9.53
N ILE A 70 15.19 10.20 8.78
CA ILE A 70 15.11 11.45 8.00
C ILE A 70 15.02 12.70 8.90
N SER A 71 14.52 12.57 10.12
CA SER A 71 14.37 13.72 11.03
C SER A 71 15.69 14.16 11.68
N ARG A 72 16.78 13.41 11.47
CA ARG A 72 18.11 13.73 12.02
C ARG A 72 18.87 14.69 11.08
N PRO A 73 19.60 15.67 11.62
CA PRO A 73 20.39 16.60 10.82
C PRO A 73 21.58 15.91 10.12
N ASN A 74 21.98 16.44 8.95
CA ASN A 74 23.17 16.02 8.18
C ASN A 74 23.18 14.57 7.67
N ILE A 75 22.03 13.98 7.32
CA ILE A 75 21.99 12.63 6.76
C ILE A 75 21.69 12.65 5.26
N ASP A 76 22.35 11.74 4.53
CA ASP A 76 22.06 11.45 3.13
C ASP A 76 20.71 10.73 3.00
N GLU A 77 19.68 11.52 2.74
CA GLU A 77 18.31 11.06 2.60
C GLU A 77 18.14 10.10 1.42
N GLU A 78 18.83 10.33 0.30
CA GLU A 78 18.67 9.49 -0.90
C GLU A 78 19.21 8.09 -0.64
N LYS A 79 20.32 7.99 0.08
CA LYS A 79 20.89 6.71 0.51
C LYS A 79 19.99 5.96 1.49
N ILE A 80 19.42 6.64 2.48
CA ILE A 80 18.45 6.02 3.41
C ILE A 80 17.27 5.44 2.64
N LEU A 81 16.71 6.26 1.75
CA LEU A 81 15.52 5.91 0.99
C LEU A 81 15.77 4.75 0.03
N SER A 82 16.93 4.72 -0.65
CA SER A 82 17.36 3.61 -1.49
C SER A 82 17.53 2.32 -0.69
N ASN A 83 18.15 2.39 0.49
CA ASN A 83 18.32 1.22 1.36
C ASN A 83 16.97 0.66 1.84
N ILE A 84 16.05 1.54 2.23
CA ILE A 84 14.72 1.14 2.68
C ILE A 84 13.91 0.55 1.54
N PHE A 85 13.96 1.15 0.35
CA PHE A 85 13.34 0.59 -0.84
C PHE A 85 13.87 -0.81 -1.15
N THR A 86 15.20 -0.97 -1.12
CA THR A 86 15.86 -2.26 -1.38
C THR A 86 15.44 -3.31 -0.35
N LEU A 87 15.45 -2.96 0.93
CA LEU A 87 15.03 -3.85 2.01
C LEU A 87 13.55 -4.25 1.85
N ARG A 88 12.68 -3.29 1.54
CA ARG A 88 11.25 -3.53 1.30
C ARG A 88 11.01 -4.40 0.08
N PHE A 89 11.78 -4.20 -1.00
CA PHE A 89 11.66 -4.98 -2.22
C PHE A 89 11.97 -6.46 -1.94
N PHE A 90 13.11 -6.75 -1.31
CA PHE A 90 13.47 -8.12 -0.95
C PHE A 90 12.55 -8.74 0.10
N ALA A 91 12.15 -7.98 1.12
CA ALA A 91 11.18 -8.46 2.11
C ALA A 91 9.82 -8.79 1.46
N SER A 92 9.32 -7.90 0.59
CA SER A 92 8.07 -8.13 -0.14
C SER A 92 8.18 -9.36 -1.03
N ILE A 93 9.28 -9.55 -1.77
CA ILE A 93 9.51 -10.78 -2.54
C ILE A 93 9.46 -12.01 -1.64
N ALA A 94 10.19 -12.01 -0.53
CA ALA A 94 10.26 -13.16 0.37
C ALA A 94 8.88 -13.52 0.94
N PHE A 95 8.18 -12.56 1.55
CA PHE A 95 6.91 -12.83 2.21
C PHE A 95 5.78 -13.13 1.22
N PHE A 96 5.68 -12.37 0.13
CA PHE A 96 4.63 -12.62 -0.86
C PHE A 96 4.87 -13.89 -1.68
N SER A 97 6.11 -14.32 -1.92
CA SER A 97 6.37 -15.62 -2.58
C SER A 97 5.95 -16.81 -1.71
N ILE A 98 6.03 -16.66 -0.38
CA ILE A 98 5.64 -17.70 0.59
C ILE A 98 4.12 -17.75 0.78
N ALA A 99 3.40 -16.64 0.61
CA ALA A 99 1.95 -16.57 0.89
C ALA A 99 1.11 -17.61 0.13
N PRO A 100 1.26 -17.83 -1.21
CA PRO A 100 0.55 -18.88 -1.92
C PRO A 100 0.86 -20.28 -1.39
N ILE A 101 2.12 -20.54 -1.03
CA ILE A 101 2.57 -21.84 -0.49
C ILE A 101 1.87 -22.10 0.84
N VAL A 102 1.87 -21.12 1.73
CA VAL A 102 1.19 -21.21 3.05
C VAL A 102 -0.32 -21.43 2.87
N SER A 103 -0.94 -20.79 1.87
CA SER A 103 -2.38 -20.96 1.62
C SER A 103 -2.79 -22.39 1.27
N LEU A 104 -1.86 -23.22 0.77
CA LEU A 104 -2.15 -24.62 0.44
C LEU A 104 -2.46 -25.45 1.69
N PHE A 105 -1.85 -25.13 2.83
CA PHE A 105 -2.04 -25.81 4.12
C PHE A 105 -3.37 -25.48 4.79
N PHE A 106 -4.05 -24.41 4.37
CA PHE A 106 -5.36 -24.05 4.91
C PHE A 106 -6.50 -24.77 4.16
N PRO A 107 -7.61 -25.11 4.86
CA PRO A 107 -8.78 -25.76 4.27
C PRO A 107 -9.66 -24.75 3.48
N TYR A 108 -9.03 -23.93 2.63
CA TYR A 108 -9.74 -22.97 1.79
C TYR A 108 -10.26 -23.59 0.48
N PRO A 109 -11.40 -23.10 -0.05
CA PRO A 109 -11.87 -23.46 -1.38
C PRO A 109 -10.81 -23.21 -2.46
N LYS A 110 -10.81 -24.02 -3.54
CA LYS A 110 -9.86 -23.87 -4.65
C LYS A 110 -9.84 -22.46 -5.23
N ILE A 111 -11.02 -21.83 -5.33
CA ILE A 111 -11.16 -20.46 -5.84
C ILE A 111 -10.41 -19.44 -4.99
N VAL A 112 -10.42 -19.60 -3.65
CA VAL A 112 -9.68 -18.72 -2.71
C VAL A 112 -8.18 -18.89 -2.88
N LYS A 113 -7.70 -20.14 -3.02
CA LYS A 113 -6.27 -20.42 -3.24
C LYS A 113 -5.77 -19.81 -4.55
N ILE A 114 -6.53 -19.94 -5.64
CA ILE A 114 -6.22 -19.31 -6.93
C ILE A 114 -6.22 -17.79 -6.81
N ALA A 115 -7.24 -17.22 -6.13
CA ALA A 115 -7.33 -15.79 -5.91
C ALA A 115 -6.14 -15.25 -5.08
N ILE A 116 -5.69 -15.98 -4.05
CA ILE A 116 -4.46 -15.63 -3.29
C ILE A 116 -3.25 -15.57 -4.24
N SER A 117 -3.04 -16.59 -5.08
CA SER A 117 -1.92 -16.61 -6.02
C SER A 117 -1.91 -15.41 -6.97
N ILE A 118 -3.09 -14.99 -7.45
CA ILE A 118 -3.23 -13.82 -8.34
C ILE A 118 -3.03 -12.52 -7.55
N PHE A 119 -3.70 -12.35 -6.42
CA PHE A 119 -3.69 -11.11 -5.62
C PHE A 119 -2.34 -10.85 -4.98
N THR A 120 -1.53 -11.88 -4.73
CA THR A 120 -0.17 -11.76 -4.23
C THR A 120 0.66 -10.80 -5.09
N ILE A 121 0.51 -10.86 -6.42
CA ILE A 121 1.21 -9.97 -7.35
C ILE A 121 0.75 -8.52 -7.15
N SER A 122 -0.56 -8.29 -7.03
CA SER A 122 -1.11 -6.96 -6.78
C SER A 122 -0.63 -6.37 -5.44
N PHE A 123 -0.61 -7.19 -4.38
CA PHE A 123 -0.14 -6.77 -3.06
C PHE A 123 1.37 -6.49 -3.03
N PHE A 124 2.16 -7.25 -3.79
CA PHE A 124 3.58 -6.98 -3.98
C PHE A 124 3.81 -5.58 -4.57
N PHE A 125 3.14 -5.23 -5.68
CA PHE A 125 3.25 -3.91 -6.27
C PHE A 125 2.71 -2.81 -5.36
N LEU A 126 1.62 -3.07 -4.64
CA LEU A 126 1.04 -2.14 -3.69
C LEU A 126 2.03 -1.81 -2.55
N SER A 127 2.78 -2.81 -2.05
CA SER A 127 3.84 -2.61 -1.06
C SER A 127 4.95 -1.68 -1.58
N LEU A 128 5.34 -1.81 -2.86
CA LEU A 128 6.37 -0.95 -3.47
C LEU A 128 5.90 0.50 -3.68
N ILE A 129 4.65 0.68 -4.13
CA ILE A 129 4.07 2.02 -4.36
C ILE A 129 4.03 2.83 -3.06
N GLN A 130 3.78 2.19 -1.91
CA GLN A 130 3.77 2.88 -0.62
C GLN A 130 5.12 3.52 -0.29
N VAL A 131 6.23 2.82 -0.56
CA VAL A 131 7.58 3.37 -0.38
C VAL A 131 7.80 4.56 -1.31
N LEU A 132 7.52 4.40 -2.61
CA LEU A 132 7.70 5.46 -3.60
C LEU A 132 6.87 6.70 -3.28
N THR A 133 5.62 6.51 -2.82
CA THR A 133 4.76 7.62 -2.42
C THR A 133 5.34 8.39 -1.24
N GLY A 134 5.94 7.70 -0.27
CA GLY A 134 6.71 8.33 0.80
C GLY A 134 7.88 9.18 0.29
N LEU A 135 8.60 8.70 -0.73
CA LEU A 135 9.67 9.46 -1.40
C LEU A 135 9.13 10.73 -2.08
N PHE A 136 8.06 10.58 -2.87
CA PHE A 136 7.53 11.66 -3.70
C PHE A 136 6.81 12.74 -2.90
N GLN A 137 6.10 12.37 -1.82
CA GLN A 137 5.46 13.34 -0.92
C GLN A 137 6.48 14.27 -0.27
N LYS A 138 7.66 13.77 0.07
CA LYS A 138 8.73 14.56 0.69
C LYS A 138 9.40 15.52 -0.30
N LYS A 139 9.62 15.11 -1.56
CA LYS A 139 10.24 15.98 -2.59
C LYS A 139 9.30 17.11 -3.09
N LEU A 140 8.14 17.34 -2.45
CA LEU A 140 7.18 18.43 -2.76
C LEU A 140 6.81 18.55 -4.26
N LYS A 141 6.88 17.44 -5.03
CA LYS A 141 6.50 17.40 -6.45
C LYS A 141 5.11 16.82 -6.65
N ILE A 142 4.14 17.18 -5.79
CA ILE A 142 2.75 16.74 -5.98
C ILE A 142 2.10 17.57 -7.10
N ILE A 143 2.41 18.86 -7.19
CA ILE A 143 2.13 19.70 -8.37
C ILE A 143 3.31 20.67 -8.49
N LYS A 144 4.07 20.58 -9.60
CA LYS A 144 4.97 21.66 -10.01
C LYS A 144 4.10 22.85 -10.42
N VAL A 145 3.90 23.80 -9.51
CA VAL A 145 3.56 25.19 -9.85
C VAL A 145 4.83 26.00 -9.73
#